data_AF-A0A6M3M9M2-F1
#
_entry.id   AF-A0A6M3M9M2-F1
#
_cell.length_a   1.000
_cell.length_b   1.000
_cell.length_c   1.000
_cell.angle_alpha   90.00
_cell.angle_beta   90.00
_cell.angle_gamma   90.00
#
_symmetry.space_group_name_H-M   'P 1'
#
loop_
_entity.id
_entity.type
_entity.pdbx_description
1 polymer ?
#
loop_
_entity_poly.entity_id
_entity_poly.type
_entity_poly.pdbx_seq_one_letter_code
_entity_poly.pdbx_strand_id
1 'polypeptide(L)'
;ASDSGKSSVLRAIGWLIKNRPSGDAIRNWDCKKNDPVTVTISLEDNNKEETITKERIGSTSKYVSSKFGALDVIGRDVPEEVTRLLNLSEPSFQTQHDAYFLLNDSPGSIAKTLNDLVGLSIIDTIFKNINSQALASKRRVEESQNSVKSLQIEIDKLQYLDSLDKELTEAGQLLETLNTKKVRLDGLSYILQGIDNTEGGLAQIKKILPAEKEVVVIKNKQQRLSILQTKHSQITNLIKSIEESITRLDEEKEWLTIEKPFLAVKKKVTQLEELKSRENILKRLVERCVSTKELIEGTVEKISKAKIEFKDTLKRNKVCPVCFRPFDKKTIEGMVE
;
A
#
# COMPACT_ATOMS: atom_id res chain seq x y z
N ALA A 1 -38.27 -98.86 -71.27
CA ALA A 1 -36.80 -98.88 -71.08
C ALA A 1 -36.46 -98.46 -69.65
N SER A 2 -35.99 -99.42 -68.85
CA SER A 2 -35.25 -99.11 -67.61
C SER A 2 -33.83 -98.74 -68.03
N ASP A 3 -33.19 -97.80 -67.34
CA ASP A 3 -31.83 -97.32 -67.64
C ASP A 3 -31.64 -96.39 -68.86
N SER A 4 -32.60 -95.50 -69.10
CA SER A 4 -32.51 -94.45 -70.15
C SER A 4 -32.06 -93.08 -69.63
N GLY A 5 -31.42 -93.01 -68.45
CA GLY A 5 -30.88 -91.76 -67.91
C GLY A 5 -31.87 -90.84 -67.17
N LYS A 6 -33.09 -91.30 -66.84
CA LYS A 6 -34.08 -90.50 -66.08
C LYS A 6 -33.54 -90.00 -64.74
N SER A 7 -32.87 -90.87 -63.98
CA SER A 7 -32.25 -90.51 -62.70
C SER A 7 -31.05 -89.57 -62.88
N SER A 8 -30.38 -89.61 -64.04
CA SER A 8 -29.29 -88.68 -64.39
C SER A 8 -29.81 -87.26 -64.62
N VAL A 9 -31.00 -87.09 -65.21
CA VAL A 9 -31.65 -85.78 -65.36
C VAL A 9 -32.01 -85.18 -64.00
N LEU A 10 -32.62 -85.97 -63.10
CA LEU A 10 -32.92 -85.50 -61.74
C LEU A 10 -31.63 -85.14 -60.97
N ARG A 11 -30.56 -85.92 -61.16
CA ARG A 11 -29.25 -85.61 -60.57
C ARG A 11 -28.66 -84.31 -61.11
N ALA A 12 -28.83 -84.03 -62.41
CA ALA A 12 -28.39 -82.78 -63.03
C ALA A 12 -29.15 -81.57 -62.48
N ILE A 13 -30.47 -81.67 -62.35
CA ILE A 13 -31.32 -80.63 -61.76
C ILE A 13 -30.95 -80.42 -60.28
N GLY A 14 -30.83 -81.49 -59.50
CA GLY A 14 -30.41 -81.43 -58.10
C GLY A 14 -29.01 -80.84 -57.90
N TRP A 15 -28.11 -81.08 -58.86
CA TRP A 15 -26.77 -80.49 -58.85
C TRP A 15 -26.78 -78.98 -59.01
N LEU A 16 -27.69 -78.44 -59.83
CA LEU A 16 -27.89 -77.00 -59.95
C LEU A 16 -28.55 -76.41 -58.70
N ILE A 17 -29.59 -77.06 -58.16
CA ILE A 17 -30.40 -76.52 -57.05
C ILE A 17 -29.70 -76.64 -55.69
N LYS A 18 -28.98 -77.73 -55.41
CA LYS A 18 -28.44 -78.04 -54.07
C LYS A 18 -26.91 -78.05 -54.01
N ASN A 19 -26.23 -77.71 -55.12
CA ASN A 19 -24.79 -77.89 -55.28
C ASN A 19 -24.28 -79.33 -54.99
N ARG A 20 -25.14 -80.35 -55.21
CA ARG A 20 -24.86 -81.77 -54.87
C ARG A 20 -25.37 -82.73 -55.97
N PRO A 21 -24.67 -83.84 -56.26
CA PRO A 21 -23.52 -84.38 -55.54
C PRO A 21 -22.22 -83.63 -55.82
N SER A 22 -21.30 -83.65 -54.85
CA SER A 22 -19.95 -83.11 -55.02
C SER A 22 -19.03 -84.11 -55.72
N GLY A 23 -17.96 -83.61 -56.34
CA GLY A 23 -16.95 -84.46 -57.00
C GLY A 23 -17.34 -84.91 -58.40
N ASP A 24 -16.82 -86.07 -58.82
CA ASP A 24 -16.98 -86.60 -60.18
C ASP A 24 -18.30 -87.37 -60.40
N ALA A 25 -19.16 -87.50 -59.38
CA ALA A 25 -20.43 -88.23 -59.45
C ALA A 25 -21.45 -87.65 -60.45
N ILE A 26 -21.23 -86.41 -60.91
CA ILE A 26 -22.04 -85.75 -61.94
C ILE A 26 -21.49 -85.99 -63.36
N ARG A 27 -20.22 -86.40 -63.49
CA ARG A 27 -19.53 -86.54 -64.79
C ARG A 27 -19.78 -87.94 -65.37
N ASN A 28 -19.89 -88.01 -66.68
CA ASN A 28 -19.90 -89.29 -67.38
C ASN A 28 -18.50 -89.94 -67.28
N TRP A 29 -18.43 -91.27 -67.29
CA TRP A 29 -17.19 -92.04 -67.19
C TRP A 29 -16.25 -91.80 -68.39
N ASP A 30 -16.79 -91.36 -69.53
CA ASP A 30 -16.04 -91.03 -70.75
C ASP A 30 -15.54 -89.58 -70.81
N CYS A 31 -15.85 -88.73 -69.81
CA CYS A 31 -15.41 -87.33 -69.78
C CYS A 31 -13.95 -87.18 -69.32
N LYS A 32 -13.10 -86.55 -70.15
CA LYS A 32 -11.71 -86.19 -69.78
C LYS A 32 -11.71 -85.08 -68.73
N LYS A 33 -10.62 -84.98 -67.95
CA LYS A 33 -10.50 -84.07 -66.78
C LYS A 33 -10.85 -82.59 -67.06
N ASN A 34 -10.65 -82.13 -68.30
CA ASN A 34 -10.92 -80.75 -68.71
C ASN A 34 -12.21 -80.58 -69.53
N ASP A 35 -12.99 -81.64 -69.73
CA ASP A 35 -14.27 -81.53 -70.43
C ASP A 35 -15.29 -80.80 -69.54
N PRO A 36 -15.93 -79.74 -70.03
CA PRO A 36 -16.93 -79.00 -69.27
C PRO A 36 -18.19 -79.84 -69.06
N VAL A 37 -18.72 -79.81 -67.85
CA VAL A 37 -20.08 -80.31 -67.55
C VAL A 37 -20.96 -79.13 -67.21
N THR A 38 -22.02 -78.97 -67.99
CA THR A 38 -22.90 -77.79 -67.92
C THR A 38 -24.34 -78.24 -67.81
N VAL A 39 -25.07 -77.65 -66.86
CA VAL A 39 -26.51 -77.81 -66.68
C VAL A 39 -27.13 -76.43 -66.74
N THR A 40 -28.14 -76.26 -67.59
CA THR A 40 -28.89 -75.01 -67.73
C THR A 40 -30.35 -75.27 -67.44
N ILE A 41 -30.94 -74.44 -66.57
CA ILE A 41 -32.38 -74.41 -66.29
C ILE A 41 -32.89 -73.04 -66.75
N SER A 42 -33.88 -73.05 -67.64
CA SER A 42 -34.70 -71.89 -67.97
C SER A 42 -35.94 -71.89 -67.08
N LEU A 43 -36.17 -70.78 -66.38
CA LEU A 43 -37.33 -70.52 -65.56
C LEU A 43 -38.19 -69.48 -66.27
N GLU A 44 -39.49 -69.72 -66.35
CA GLU A 44 -40.46 -68.74 -66.84
C GLU A 44 -41.35 -68.32 -65.67
N ASP A 45 -41.31 -67.04 -65.33
CA ASP A 45 -42.21 -66.43 -64.34
C ASP A 45 -42.80 -65.15 -64.92
N ASN A 46 -44.14 -65.08 -64.99
CA ASN A 46 -44.88 -63.91 -65.49
C ASN A 46 -44.37 -63.35 -66.83
N ASN A 47 -44.18 -64.21 -67.84
CA ASN A 47 -43.62 -63.91 -69.18
C ASN A 47 -42.19 -63.36 -69.18
N LYS A 48 -41.41 -63.55 -68.10
CA LYS A 48 -39.98 -63.28 -68.07
C LYS A 48 -39.23 -64.61 -68.02
N GLU A 49 -38.38 -64.83 -69.02
CA GLU A 49 -37.49 -65.98 -69.04
C GLU A 49 -36.17 -65.63 -68.35
N GLU A 50 -35.84 -66.35 -67.29
CA GLU A 50 -34.58 -66.24 -66.57
C GLU A 50 -33.82 -67.57 -66.65
N THR A 51 -32.53 -67.53 -66.98
CA THR A 51 -31.72 -68.73 -67.15
C THR A 51 -30.66 -68.82 -66.08
N ILE A 52 -30.47 -70.02 -65.53
CA ILE A 52 -29.42 -70.35 -64.57
C ILE A 52 -28.61 -71.47 -65.17
N THR A 53 -27.32 -71.20 -65.38
CA THR A 53 -26.35 -72.17 -65.88
C THR A 53 -25.36 -72.48 -64.77
N LYS A 54 -25.16 -73.76 -64.50
CA LYS A 54 -24.07 -74.24 -63.66
C LYS A 54 -23.07 -74.97 -64.53
N GLU A 55 -21.82 -74.53 -64.47
CA GLU A 55 -20.72 -75.12 -65.21
C GLU A 55 -19.64 -75.62 -64.25
N ARG A 56 -19.03 -76.77 -64.60
CA ARG A 56 -17.84 -77.29 -63.93
C ARG A 56 -16.79 -77.66 -64.96
N ILE A 57 -15.60 -77.13 -64.75
CA ILE A 57 -14.38 -77.47 -65.50
C ILE A 57 -13.33 -77.90 -64.50
N GLY A 58 -12.86 -79.16 -64.58
CA GLY A 58 -11.93 -79.73 -63.61
C GLY A 58 -12.45 -79.67 -62.17
N SER A 59 -11.76 -78.90 -61.31
CA SER A 59 -12.12 -78.70 -59.90
C SER A 59 -12.97 -77.44 -59.65
N THR A 60 -13.07 -76.53 -60.62
CA THR A 60 -13.78 -75.25 -60.47
C THR A 60 -15.22 -75.38 -60.92
N SER A 61 -16.16 -74.86 -60.13
CA SER A 61 -17.58 -74.79 -60.45
C SER A 61 -18.06 -73.35 -60.38
N LYS A 62 -18.90 -72.93 -61.33
CA LYS A 62 -19.37 -71.56 -61.47
C LYS A 62 -20.87 -71.54 -61.77
N TYR A 63 -21.58 -70.53 -61.28
CA TYR A 63 -22.94 -70.24 -61.69
C TYR A 63 -22.96 -69.01 -62.61
N VAL A 64 -23.82 -69.02 -63.61
CA VAL A 64 -24.10 -67.90 -64.49
C VAL A 64 -25.60 -67.72 -64.56
N SER A 65 -26.09 -66.55 -64.16
CA SER A 65 -27.50 -66.18 -64.28
C SER A 65 -27.68 -65.12 -65.36
N SER A 66 -28.77 -65.18 -66.13
CA SER A 66 -29.15 -64.11 -67.07
C SER A 66 -29.35 -62.75 -66.37
N LYS A 67 -29.67 -62.75 -65.08
CA LYS A 67 -29.99 -61.55 -64.30
C LYS A 67 -28.81 -60.97 -63.53
N PHE A 68 -27.97 -61.83 -62.95
CA PHE A 68 -26.88 -61.43 -62.06
C PHE A 68 -25.48 -61.67 -62.64
N GLY A 69 -25.39 -62.26 -63.83
CA GLY A 69 -24.11 -62.57 -64.46
C GLY A 69 -23.37 -63.73 -63.79
N ALA A 70 -22.04 -63.66 -63.79
CA ALA A 70 -21.16 -64.67 -63.22
C ALA A 70 -21.15 -64.61 -61.68
N LEU A 71 -21.48 -65.72 -61.03
CA LEU A 71 -21.52 -65.88 -59.58
C LEU A 71 -20.54 -66.97 -59.14
N ASP A 72 -19.65 -66.61 -58.22
CA ASP A 72 -18.65 -67.53 -57.66
C ASP A 72 -19.26 -68.39 -56.54
N VAL A 73 -18.87 -69.65 -56.51
CA VAL A 73 -19.30 -70.59 -55.47
C VAL A 73 -18.38 -70.48 -54.26
N ILE A 74 -18.90 -69.94 -53.15
CA ILE A 74 -18.19 -69.92 -51.87
C ILE A 74 -18.49 -71.22 -51.12
N GLY A 75 -17.53 -72.14 -51.11
CA GLY A 75 -17.63 -73.39 -50.35
C GLY A 75 -18.59 -74.43 -50.95
N ARG A 76 -19.52 -74.94 -50.14
CA ARG A 76 -20.45 -76.02 -50.53
C ARG A 76 -21.88 -75.54 -50.82
N ASP A 77 -22.17 -74.26 -50.60
CA ASP A 77 -23.51 -73.71 -50.71
C ASP A 77 -23.77 -73.12 -52.11
N VAL A 78 -25.04 -72.88 -52.41
CA VAL A 78 -25.48 -72.22 -53.63
C VAL A 78 -25.49 -70.70 -53.37
N PRO A 79 -25.02 -69.84 -54.31
CA PRO A 79 -25.09 -68.40 -54.13
C PRO A 79 -26.48 -67.91 -53.73
N GLU A 80 -26.55 -66.91 -52.85
CA GLU A 80 -27.83 -66.40 -52.33
C GLU A 80 -28.73 -65.89 -53.46
N GLU A 81 -28.15 -65.27 -54.48
CA GLU A 81 -28.84 -64.74 -55.65
C GLU A 81 -29.54 -65.86 -56.43
N VAL A 82 -28.87 -67.01 -56.60
CA VAL A 82 -29.44 -68.20 -57.25
C VAL A 82 -30.53 -68.82 -56.38
N THR A 83 -30.32 -68.87 -55.06
CA THR A 83 -31.30 -69.41 -54.10
C THR A 83 -32.59 -68.57 -54.08
N ARG A 84 -32.45 -67.24 -54.09
CA ARG A 84 -33.58 -66.31 -54.20
C ARG A 84 -34.30 -66.42 -55.53
N LEU A 85 -33.57 -66.67 -56.63
CA LEU A 85 -34.15 -66.82 -57.97
C LEU A 85 -34.96 -68.12 -58.09
N LEU A 86 -34.41 -69.23 -57.60
CA LEU A 86 -35.07 -70.52 -57.61
C LEU A 86 -36.28 -70.53 -56.67
N ASN A 87 -36.19 -69.84 -55.53
CA ASN A 87 -37.22 -69.77 -54.49
C ASN A 87 -37.80 -71.15 -54.12
N LEU A 88 -36.93 -72.16 -54.09
CA LEU A 88 -37.27 -73.53 -53.72
C LEU A 88 -36.95 -73.74 -52.24
N SER A 89 -37.90 -74.28 -51.49
CA SER A 89 -37.63 -74.77 -50.14
C SER A 89 -36.98 -76.15 -50.20
N GLU A 90 -36.30 -76.55 -49.12
CA GLU A 90 -35.64 -77.86 -49.03
C GLU A 90 -36.53 -79.07 -49.44
N PRO A 91 -37.83 -79.14 -49.06
CA PRO A 91 -38.71 -80.23 -49.48
C PRO A 91 -39.21 -80.13 -50.92
N SER A 92 -38.97 -79.03 -51.65
CA SER A 92 -39.47 -78.85 -53.02
C SER A 92 -38.84 -79.82 -54.03
N PHE A 93 -37.75 -80.50 -53.67
CA PHE A 93 -37.05 -81.44 -54.56
C PHE A 93 -36.69 -82.75 -53.84
N GLN A 94 -37.28 -83.86 -54.29
CA GLN A 94 -37.12 -85.20 -53.74
C GLN A 94 -36.45 -86.14 -54.77
N THR A 95 -35.46 -86.92 -54.34
CA THR A 95 -34.79 -87.94 -55.16
C THR A 95 -35.47 -89.31 -55.04
N GLN A 96 -35.14 -90.23 -55.95
CA GLN A 96 -35.74 -91.56 -56.05
C GLN A 96 -35.61 -92.42 -54.76
N HIS A 97 -34.59 -92.16 -53.94
CA HIS A 97 -34.33 -92.91 -52.70
C HIS A 97 -34.55 -92.07 -51.43
N ASP A 98 -35.07 -90.85 -51.57
CA ASP A 98 -35.38 -90.03 -50.41
C ASP A 98 -36.62 -90.60 -49.70
N ALA A 99 -36.64 -90.51 -48.37
CA ALA A 99 -37.80 -90.83 -47.56
C ALA A 99 -39.03 -90.05 -48.04
N TYR A 100 -40.22 -90.66 -47.95
CA TYR A 100 -41.46 -89.98 -48.25
C TYR A 100 -41.65 -88.79 -47.31
N PHE A 101 -41.89 -87.62 -47.89
CA PHE A 101 -42.08 -86.36 -47.16
C PHE A 101 -43.11 -86.53 -46.03
N LEU A 102 -42.71 -86.15 -44.80
CA LEU A 102 -43.49 -86.21 -43.55
C LEU A 102 -43.92 -87.60 -43.06
N LEU A 103 -43.94 -88.65 -43.89
CA LEU A 103 -44.42 -89.97 -43.47
C LEU A 103 -43.43 -90.71 -42.55
N ASN A 104 -42.15 -90.43 -42.71
CA ASN A 104 -41.07 -91.05 -41.94
C ASN A 104 -40.52 -90.14 -40.83
N ASP A 105 -41.05 -88.92 -40.70
CA ASP A 105 -40.58 -87.92 -39.73
C ASP A 105 -41.24 -88.10 -38.36
N SER A 106 -40.56 -87.69 -37.29
CA SER A 106 -41.16 -87.70 -35.95
C SER A 106 -42.27 -86.62 -35.83
N PRO A 107 -43.28 -86.80 -34.96
CA PRO A 107 -44.35 -85.81 -34.79
C PRO A 107 -43.85 -84.38 -34.49
N GLY A 108 -42.77 -84.26 -33.72
CA GLY A 108 -42.14 -82.96 -33.44
C GLY A 108 -41.43 -82.35 -34.66
N SER A 109 -40.80 -83.19 -35.50
CA SER A 109 -40.21 -82.76 -36.76
C SER A 109 -41.29 -82.33 -37.76
N ILE A 110 -42.37 -83.08 -37.88
CA ILE A 110 -43.53 -82.74 -38.71
C ILE A 110 -44.10 -81.38 -38.30
N ALA A 111 -44.33 -81.17 -36.99
CA ALA A 111 -44.83 -79.89 -36.48
C ALA A 111 -43.88 -78.74 -36.82
N LYS A 112 -42.57 -78.94 -36.68
CA LYS A 112 -41.56 -77.94 -37.03
C LYS A 112 -41.55 -77.64 -38.53
N THR A 113 -41.50 -78.66 -39.38
CA THR A 113 -41.50 -78.52 -40.85
C THR A 113 -42.76 -77.81 -41.33
N LEU A 114 -43.92 -78.11 -40.75
CA LEU A 114 -45.17 -77.41 -41.04
C LEU A 114 -45.15 -75.96 -40.54
N ASN A 115 -44.64 -75.70 -39.33
CA ASN A 115 -44.49 -74.34 -38.80
C ASN A 115 -43.56 -73.50 -39.66
N ASP A 116 -42.45 -74.09 -40.13
CA ASP A 116 -41.49 -73.43 -41.02
C ASP A 116 -42.12 -73.14 -42.40
N LEU A 117 -42.91 -74.09 -42.95
CA LEU A 117 -43.62 -73.91 -44.22
C LEU A 117 -44.67 -72.78 -44.15
N VAL A 118 -45.39 -72.66 -43.02
CA VAL A 118 -46.38 -71.60 -42.79
C VAL A 118 -45.74 -70.29 -42.29
N GLY A 119 -44.43 -70.29 -42.01
CA GLY A 119 -43.70 -69.11 -41.52
C GLY A 119 -44.00 -68.74 -40.06
N LEU A 120 -44.50 -69.69 -39.26
CA LEU A 120 -44.83 -69.49 -37.84
C LEU A 120 -43.61 -69.59 -36.91
N SER A 121 -42.45 -70.03 -37.40
CA SER A 121 -41.21 -70.13 -36.60
C SER A 121 -40.66 -68.78 -36.11
N ILE A 122 -41.13 -67.67 -36.70
CA ILE A 122 -40.85 -66.32 -36.18
C ILE A 122 -41.43 -66.12 -34.77
N ILE A 123 -42.57 -66.75 -34.46
CA ILE A 123 -43.23 -66.65 -33.15
C ILE A 123 -42.33 -67.28 -32.07
N ASP A 124 -41.80 -68.48 -32.34
CA ASP A 124 -40.88 -69.16 -31.42
C ASP A 124 -39.61 -68.33 -31.16
N THR A 125 -39.08 -67.69 -32.21
CA THR A 125 -37.92 -66.80 -32.10
C THR A 125 -38.22 -65.59 -31.22
N ILE A 126 -39.39 -64.98 -31.39
CA ILE A 126 -39.84 -63.84 -30.58
C ILE A 126 -39.99 -64.26 -29.12
N PHE A 127 -40.67 -65.37 -28.83
CA PHE A 127 -40.84 -65.85 -27.46
C PHE A 127 -39.51 -66.17 -26.78
N LYS A 128 -38.57 -66.79 -27.50
CA LYS A 128 -37.23 -67.04 -27.00
C LYS A 128 -36.52 -65.74 -26.61
N ASN A 129 -36.56 -64.74 -27.49
CA ASN A 129 -35.92 -63.45 -27.25
C ASN A 129 -36.57 -62.70 -26.07
N ILE A 130 -37.90 -62.66 -25.99
CA ILE A 130 -38.63 -62.04 -24.89
C ILE A 130 -38.28 -62.71 -23.56
N ASN A 131 -38.29 -64.04 -23.50
CA ASN A 131 -37.96 -64.76 -22.27
C ASN A 131 -36.50 -64.52 -21.84
N SER A 132 -35.56 -64.49 -22.79
CA SER A 132 -34.16 -64.14 -22.49
C SER A 132 -34.04 -62.73 -21.92
N GLN A 133 -34.75 -61.75 -22.48
CA GLN A 133 -34.75 -60.37 -21.97
C GLN A 133 -35.39 -60.27 -20.58
N ALA A 134 -36.52 -60.94 -20.36
CA ALA A 134 -37.21 -60.94 -19.07
C ALA A 134 -36.31 -61.51 -17.95
N LEU A 135 -35.64 -62.63 -18.21
CA LEU A 135 -34.70 -63.24 -17.27
C LEU A 135 -33.49 -62.33 -16.98
N ALA A 136 -32.93 -61.68 -18.00
CA ALA A 136 -31.82 -60.75 -17.83
C ALA A 136 -32.22 -59.52 -17.00
N SER A 137 -33.42 -58.98 -17.21
CA SER A 137 -33.94 -57.85 -16.43
C SER A 137 -34.19 -58.25 -14.97
N LYS A 138 -34.75 -59.45 -14.73
CA LYS A 138 -34.93 -59.96 -13.37
C LYS A 138 -33.61 -60.07 -12.60
N ARG A 139 -32.56 -60.62 -13.23
CA ARG A 139 -31.22 -60.72 -12.63
C ARG A 139 -30.65 -59.34 -12.27
N ARG A 140 -30.77 -58.36 -13.17
CA ARG A 140 -30.30 -56.99 -12.91
C ARG A 140 -31.01 -56.34 -11.70
N VAL A 141 -32.31 -56.60 -11.53
CA VAL A 141 -33.05 -56.13 -10.36
C VAL A 141 -32.52 -56.77 -9.08
N GLU A 142 -32.32 -58.09 -9.06
CA GLU A 142 -31.77 -58.81 -7.91
C GLU A 142 -30.36 -58.33 -7.54
N GLU A 143 -29.49 -58.14 -8.53
CA GLU A 143 -28.14 -57.58 -8.35
C GLU A 143 -28.19 -56.18 -7.74
N SER A 144 -29.02 -55.29 -8.30
CA SER A 144 -29.18 -53.92 -7.81
C SER A 144 -29.70 -53.88 -6.38
N GLN A 145 -30.67 -54.74 -6.04
CA GLN A 145 -31.18 -54.85 -4.67
C GLN A 145 -30.10 -55.31 -3.68
N ASN A 146 -29.23 -56.23 -4.08
CA ASN A 146 -28.11 -56.65 -3.25
C ASN A 146 -27.09 -55.52 -3.06
N SER A 147 -26.79 -54.75 -4.11
CA SER A 147 -25.93 -53.57 -4.01
C SER A 147 -26.50 -52.49 -3.08
N VAL A 148 -27.81 -52.24 -3.14
CA VAL A 148 -28.47 -51.30 -2.21
C VAL A 148 -28.31 -51.78 -0.76
N LYS A 149 -28.51 -53.08 -0.49
CA LYS A 149 -28.34 -53.64 0.85
C LYS A 149 -26.90 -53.52 1.34
N SER A 150 -25.90 -53.82 0.50
CA SER A 150 -24.49 -53.70 0.89
C SER A 150 -24.08 -52.25 1.15
N LEU A 151 -24.52 -51.31 0.30
CA LEU A 151 -24.25 -49.89 0.48
C LEU A 151 -24.92 -49.35 1.75
N GLN A 152 -26.14 -49.81 2.07
CA GLN A 152 -26.79 -49.41 3.32
C GLN A 152 -25.99 -49.86 4.54
N ILE A 153 -25.45 -51.10 4.53
CA ILE A 153 -24.58 -51.59 5.61
C ILE A 153 -23.31 -50.73 5.72
N GLU A 154 -22.73 -50.29 4.61
CA GLU A 154 -21.57 -49.40 4.62
C GLU A 154 -21.90 -48.00 5.16
N ILE A 155 -23.06 -47.44 4.82
CA ILE A 155 -23.55 -46.17 5.38
C ILE A 155 -23.77 -46.30 6.89
N ASP A 156 -24.42 -47.39 7.33
CA ASP A 156 -24.69 -47.62 8.75
C ASP A 156 -23.38 -47.74 9.55
N LYS A 157 -22.35 -48.36 8.96
CA LYS A 157 -21.00 -48.39 9.55
C LYS A 157 -20.39 -47.01 9.74
N LEU A 158 -20.80 -45.99 8.98
CA LEU A 158 -20.25 -44.64 9.02
C LEU A 158 -21.07 -43.67 9.89
N GLN A 159 -22.19 -44.10 10.48
CA GLN A 159 -23.02 -43.23 11.34
C GLN A 159 -22.26 -42.61 12.52
N TYR A 160 -21.19 -43.26 13.00
CA TYR A 160 -20.35 -42.73 14.08
C TYR A 160 -19.60 -41.45 13.70
N LEU A 161 -19.48 -41.12 12.41
CA LEU A 161 -18.87 -39.87 11.96
C LEU A 161 -19.64 -38.64 12.42
N ASP A 162 -20.98 -38.72 12.50
CA ASP A 162 -21.81 -37.61 13.00
C ASP A 162 -21.57 -37.34 14.50
N SER A 163 -21.34 -38.40 15.29
CA SER A 163 -20.93 -38.24 16.70
C SER A 163 -19.51 -37.71 16.83
N LEU A 164 -18.58 -38.18 15.99
CA LEU A 164 -17.21 -37.68 15.96
C LEU A 164 -17.15 -36.19 15.61
N ASP A 165 -17.97 -35.72 14.68
CA ASP A 165 -18.02 -34.30 14.31
C ASP A 165 -18.44 -33.41 15.49
N LYS A 166 -19.40 -33.88 16.29
CA LYS A 166 -19.80 -33.21 17.54
C LYS A 166 -18.65 -33.19 18.55
N GLU A 167 -18.01 -34.33 18.80
CA GLU A 167 -16.86 -34.42 19.72
C GLU A 167 -15.71 -33.53 19.26
N LEU A 168 -15.44 -33.46 17.95
CA LEU A 168 -14.38 -32.64 17.37
C LEU A 168 -14.71 -31.14 17.51
N THR A 169 -15.98 -30.77 17.34
CA THR A 169 -16.46 -29.39 17.55
C THR A 169 -16.30 -28.98 19.01
N GLU A 170 -16.70 -29.84 19.95
CA GLU A 170 -16.53 -29.60 21.39
C GLU A 170 -15.04 -29.48 21.78
N ALA A 171 -14.19 -30.37 21.27
CA ALA A 171 -12.74 -30.31 21.47
C ALA A 171 -12.14 -29.01 20.90
N GLY A 172 -12.61 -28.55 19.74
CA GLY A 172 -12.22 -27.28 19.14
C GLY A 172 -12.57 -26.08 20.03
N GLN A 173 -13.78 -26.03 20.57
CA GLN A 173 -14.20 -24.98 21.50
C GLN A 173 -13.38 -24.97 22.80
N LEU A 174 -13.04 -26.16 23.32
CA LEU A 174 -12.16 -26.30 24.48
C LEU A 174 -10.75 -25.77 24.19
N LEU A 175 -10.20 -26.03 23.00
CA LEU A 175 -8.89 -25.52 22.57
C LEU A 175 -8.88 -23.98 22.45
N GLU A 176 -9.92 -23.38 21.89
CA GLU A 176 -10.05 -21.91 21.85
C GLU A 176 -10.11 -21.32 23.26
N THR A 177 -10.89 -21.96 24.15
CA THR A 177 -10.98 -21.55 25.56
C THR A 177 -9.62 -21.65 26.26
N LEU A 178 -8.84 -22.70 25.98
CA LEU A 178 -7.50 -22.88 26.53
C LEU A 178 -6.56 -21.79 26.03
N ASN A 179 -6.56 -21.50 24.72
CA ASN A 179 -5.73 -20.45 24.14
C ASN A 179 -6.05 -19.07 24.73
N THR A 180 -7.32 -18.71 24.88
CA THR A 180 -7.70 -17.43 25.52
C THR A 180 -7.25 -17.36 26.98
N LYS A 181 -7.34 -18.46 27.73
CA LYS A 181 -6.80 -18.54 29.09
C LYS A 181 -5.28 -18.39 29.13
N LYS A 182 -4.57 -19.00 28.17
CA LYS A 182 -3.10 -18.90 28.06
C LYS A 182 -2.66 -17.46 27.80
N VAL A 183 -3.29 -16.78 26.84
CA VAL A 183 -3.03 -15.35 26.54
C VAL A 183 -3.28 -14.47 27.78
N ARG A 184 -4.33 -14.74 28.55
CA ARG A 184 -4.58 -14.04 29.82
C ARG A 184 -3.50 -14.30 30.86
N LEU A 185 -3.01 -15.54 30.95
CA LEU A 185 -1.91 -15.92 31.85
C LEU A 185 -0.61 -15.19 31.49
N ASP A 186 -0.28 -15.13 30.21
CA ASP A 186 0.89 -14.40 29.72
C ASP A 186 0.76 -12.89 30.02
N GLY A 187 -0.43 -12.32 29.84
CA GLY A 187 -0.73 -10.93 30.21
C GLY A 187 -0.60 -10.66 31.72
N LEU A 188 -1.07 -11.59 32.56
CA LEU A 188 -0.89 -11.53 34.02
C LEU A 188 0.58 -11.59 34.41
N SER A 189 1.37 -12.45 33.76
CA SER A 189 2.82 -12.54 33.99
C SER A 189 3.53 -11.23 33.64
N TYR A 190 3.15 -10.58 32.54
CA TYR A 190 3.67 -9.26 32.18
C TYR A 190 3.33 -8.19 33.23
N ILE A 191 2.09 -8.19 33.73
CA ILE A 191 1.67 -7.27 34.80
C ILE A 191 2.48 -7.50 36.08
N LEU A 192 2.68 -8.76 36.48
CA LEU A 192 3.51 -9.09 37.66
C LEU A 192 4.94 -8.59 37.51
N GLN A 193 5.54 -8.78 36.34
CA GLN A 193 6.88 -8.25 36.06
C GLN A 193 6.90 -6.71 36.11
N GLY A 194 5.84 -6.06 35.64
CA GLY A 194 5.64 -4.61 35.77
C GLY A 194 5.60 -4.16 37.23
N ILE A 195 4.86 -4.88 38.07
CA ILE A 195 4.77 -4.62 39.52
C ILE A 195 6.16 -4.73 40.16
N ASP A 196 6.89 -5.82 39.94
CA ASP A 196 8.24 -6.03 40.48
C ASP A 196 9.19 -4.89 40.09
N ASN A 197 9.14 -4.45 38.82
CA ASN A 197 9.95 -3.33 38.34
C ASN A 197 9.59 -2.02 39.05
N THR A 198 8.29 -1.74 39.22
CA THR A 198 7.85 -0.54 39.95
C THR A 198 8.20 -0.58 41.43
N GLU A 199 8.12 -1.74 42.09
CA GLU A 199 8.54 -1.91 43.47
C GLU A 199 10.06 -1.70 43.61
N GLY A 200 10.84 -2.23 42.68
CA GLY A 200 12.28 -1.98 42.59
C GLY A 200 12.61 -0.49 42.43
N GLY A 201 11.90 0.21 41.54
CA GLY A 201 12.02 1.65 41.36
C GLY A 201 11.64 2.45 42.62
N LEU A 202 10.53 2.10 43.27
CA LEU A 202 10.10 2.70 44.53
C LEU A 202 11.12 2.49 45.65
N ALA A 203 11.76 1.32 45.71
CA ALA A 203 12.81 1.04 46.69
C ALA A 203 14.03 1.96 46.47
N GLN A 204 14.41 2.24 45.22
CA GLN A 204 15.48 3.19 44.93
C GLN A 204 15.11 4.63 45.30
N ILE A 205 13.90 5.07 44.95
CA ILE A 205 13.43 6.42 45.30
C ILE A 205 13.35 6.59 46.82
N LYS A 206 12.87 5.58 47.56
CA LYS A 206 12.83 5.59 49.03
C LYS A 206 14.22 5.74 49.66
N LYS A 207 15.29 5.26 49.03
CA LYS A 207 16.67 5.47 49.51
C LYS A 207 17.14 6.91 49.35
N ILE A 208 16.65 7.63 48.33
CA ILE A 208 17.05 9.00 48.01
C ILE A 208 16.20 10.03 48.76
N LEU A 209 14.93 9.71 49.06
CA LEU A 209 13.98 10.59 49.75
C LEU A 209 14.54 11.24 51.05
N PRO A 210 15.26 10.52 51.93
CA PRO A 210 15.84 11.12 53.13
C PRO A 210 16.84 12.24 52.83
N ALA A 211 17.59 12.13 51.73
CA ALA A 211 18.57 13.12 51.32
C ALA A 211 17.92 14.42 50.81
N GLU A 212 16.63 14.42 50.46
CA GLU A 212 15.92 15.62 50.02
C GLU A 212 15.96 16.73 51.08
N LYS A 213 15.75 16.37 52.35
CA LYS A 213 15.84 17.33 53.47
C LYS A 213 17.24 17.91 53.60
N GLU A 214 18.26 17.09 53.43
CA GLU A 214 19.66 17.53 53.50
C GLU A 214 20.03 18.44 52.33
N VAL A 215 19.56 18.14 51.11
CA VAL A 215 19.75 18.98 49.93
C VAL A 215 19.13 20.36 50.11
N VAL A 216 17.93 20.46 50.71
CA VAL A 216 17.31 21.76 51.04
C VAL A 216 18.16 22.55 52.03
N VAL A 217 18.69 21.89 53.07
CA VAL A 217 19.58 22.53 54.05
C VAL A 217 20.88 23.02 53.39
N ILE A 218 21.49 22.21 52.51
CA ILE A 218 22.70 22.58 51.77
C ILE A 218 22.42 23.77 50.84
N LYS A 219 21.29 23.78 50.12
CA LYS A 219 20.87 24.89 49.26
C LYS A 219 20.73 26.20 50.05
N ASN A 220 20.11 26.13 51.23
CA ASN A 220 19.98 27.30 52.11
C ASN A 220 21.34 27.79 52.63
N LYS A 221 22.25 26.88 52.99
CA LYS A 221 23.63 27.23 53.38
C LYS A 221 24.41 27.87 52.22
N GLN A 222 24.27 27.35 51.00
CA GLN A 222 24.89 27.91 49.80
C GLN A 222 24.40 29.34 49.52
N GLN A 223 23.08 29.57 49.61
CA GLN A 223 22.51 30.92 49.48
C GLN A 223 23.05 31.88 50.54
N ARG A 224 23.18 31.43 51.80
CA ARG A 224 23.76 32.25 52.86
C ARG A 224 25.24 32.55 52.62
N LEU A 225 25.99 31.58 52.10
CA LEU A 225 27.39 31.75 51.74
C LEU A 225 27.56 32.79 50.62
N SER A 226 26.71 32.76 49.58
CA SER A 226 26.79 33.74 48.49
C SER A 226 26.52 35.17 48.97
N ILE A 227 25.52 35.35 49.86
CA ILE A 227 25.24 36.66 50.48
C ILE A 227 26.45 37.15 51.29
N LEU A 228 27.08 36.26 52.07
CA LEU A 228 28.28 36.59 52.85
C LEU A 228 29.46 36.95 51.95
N GLN A 229 29.66 36.25 50.83
CA GLN A 229 30.70 36.57 49.85
C GLN A 229 30.48 37.95 49.21
N THR A 230 29.25 38.31 48.86
CA THR A 230 28.92 39.65 48.35
C THR A 230 29.23 40.73 49.39
N LYS A 231 28.86 40.51 50.65
CA LYS A 231 29.18 41.44 51.75
C LYS A 231 30.69 41.57 51.96
N HIS A 232 31.42 40.45 51.92
CA HIS A 232 32.87 40.46 52.04
C HIS A 232 33.48 41.30 50.91
N SER A 233 33.06 41.09 49.65
CA SER A 233 33.54 41.88 48.51
C SER A 233 33.24 43.39 48.67
N GLN A 234 32.05 43.75 49.17
CA GLN A 234 31.72 45.14 49.48
C GLN A 234 32.66 45.74 50.53
N ILE A 235 32.94 45.02 51.62
CA ILE A 235 33.86 45.45 52.66
C ILE A 235 35.28 45.61 52.09
N THR A 236 35.75 44.65 51.30
CA THR A 236 37.07 44.73 50.65
C THR A 236 37.18 45.98 49.77
N ASN A 237 36.14 46.29 48.99
CA ASN A 237 36.12 47.50 48.16
C ASN A 237 36.10 48.79 48.99
N LEU A 238 35.38 48.81 50.12
CA LEU A 238 35.37 49.95 51.04
C LEU A 238 36.75 50.16 51.67
N ILE A 239 37.41 49.09 52.11
CA ILE A 239 38.78 49.17 52.65
C ILE A 239 39.71 49.80 51.61
N LYS A 240 39.67 49.31 50.36
CA LYS A 240 40.46 49.88 49.26
C LYS A 240 40.17 51.37 49.03
N SER A 241 38.89 51.76 49.04
CA SER A 241 38.51 53.17 48.89
C SER A 241 39.00 54.05 50.05
N ILE A 242 39.06 53.51 51.27
CA ILE A 242 39.60 54.22 52.43
C ILE A 242 41.12 54.36 52.30
N GLU A 243 41.83 53.31 51.90
CA GLU A 243 43.28 53.34 51.64
C GLU A 243 43.64 54.36 50.54
N GLU A 244 42.86 54.41 49.45
CA GLU A 244 42.99 55.42 48.40
C GLU A 244 42.71 56.85 48.90
N SER A 245 41.79 57.00 49.86
CA SER A 245 41.50 58.31 50.45
C SER A 245 42.60 58.76 51.42
N ILE A 246 43.17 57.84 52.19
CA ILE A 246 44.30 58.12 53.09
C ILE A 246 45.53 58.54 52.28
N THR A 247 45.84 57.84 51.18
CA THR A 247 46.96 58.20 50.30
C THR A 247 46.77 59.60 49.69
N ARG A 248 45.56 59.94 49.23
CA ARG A 248 45.25 61.33 48.78
C ARG A 248 45.44 62.37 49.88
N LEU A 249 44.99 62.07 51.10
CA LEU A 249 45.18 62.97 52.24
C LEU A 249 46.66 63.16 52.61
N ASP A 250 47.49 62.12 52.44
CA ASP A 250 48.93 62.22 52.65
C ASP A 250 49.60 63.08 51.56
N GLU A 251 49.17 62.99 50.30
CA GLU A 251 49.62 63.87 49.21
C GLU A 251 49.24 65.35 49.45
N GLU A 252 48.06 65.61 50.01
CA GLU A 252 47.62 66.97 50.35
C GLU A 252 48.36 67.60 51.55
N LYS A 253 49.07 66.81 52.37
CA LYS A 253 49.92 67.37 53.45
C LYS A 253 51.05 68.25 52.92
N GLU A 254 51.53 68.03 51.70
CA GLU A 254 52.53 68.90 51.08
C GLU A 254 51.97 70.30 50.79
N TRP A 255 50.68 70.41 50.43
CA TRP A 255 50.02 71.70 50.17
C TRP A 255 49.95 72.60 51.41
N LEU A 256 49.82 72.02 52.61
CA LEU A 256 49.85 72.75 53.88
C LEU A 256 51.18 73.47 54.13
N THR A 257 52.30 73.04 53.53
CA THR A 257 53.58 73.76 53.64
C THR A 257 53.64 75.03 52.77
N ILE A 258 52.84 75.09 51.69
CA ILE A 258 52.78 76.20 50.73
C ILE A 258 51.82 77.31 51.20
N GLU A 259 50.93 77.02 52.16
CA GLU A 259 49.95 77.97 52.69
C GLU A 259 50.60 79.23 53.30
N LYS A 260 51.68 79.08 54.07
CA LYS A 260 52.41 80.21 54.68
C LYS A 260 53.03 81.14 53.62
N PRO A 261 53.81 80.65 52.63
CA PRO A 261 54.28 81.46 51.52
C PRO A 261 53.14 82.14 50.74
N PHE A 262 52.05 81.42 50.46
CA PHE A 262 50.90 81.96 49.71
C PHE A 262 50.24 83.15 50.42
N LEU A 263 50.00 83.03 51.74
CA LEU A 263 49.45 84.13 52.54
C LEU A 263 50.37 85.36 52.55
N ALA A 264 51.70 85.16 52.56
CA ALA A 264 52.66 86.25 52.47
C ALA A 264 52.61 86.97 51.11
N VAL A 265 52.46 86.22 50.01
CA VAL A 265 52.28 86.80 48.66
C VAL A 265 50.95 87.54 48.55
N LYS A 266 49.86 86.95 49.05
CA LYS A 266 48.53 87.59 49.07
C LYS A 266 48.54 88.93 49.80
N LYS A 267 49.27 89.02 50.92
CA LYS A 267 49.45 90.27 51.68
C LYS A 267 50.24 91.32 50.89
N LYS A 268 51.24 90.92 50.10
CA LYS A 268 51.97 91.85 49.22
C LYS A 268 51.10 92.35 48.06
N VAL A 269 50.25 91.50 47.51
CA VAL A 269 49.32 91.88 46.42
C VAL A 269 48.32 92.93 46.92
N THR A 270 47.71 92.73 48.10
CA THR A 270 46.79 93.71 48.68
C THR A 270 47.47 95.05 48.99
N GLN A 271 48.72 95.03 49.47
CA GLN A 271 49.51 96.26 49.64
C GLN A 271 49.76 97.01 48.31
N LEU A 272 49.94 96.26 47.22
CA LEU A 272 50.17 96.84 45.89
C LEU A 272 48.87 97.48 45.33
N GLU A 273 47.72 96.87 45.59
CA GLU A 273 46.40 97.44 45.27
C GLU A 273 46.12 98.73 46.06
N GLU A 274 46.45 98.75 47.35
CA GLU A 274 46.35 99.97 48.17
C GLU A 274 47.23 101.09 47.63
N LEU A 275 48.48 100.79 47.25
CA LEU A 275 49.40 101.78 46.67
C LEU A 275 48.89 102.31 45.32
N LYS A 276 48.36 101.45 44.44
CA LYS A 276 47.71 101.89 43.19
C LYS A 276 46.51 102.79 43.45
N SER A 277 45.70 102.49 44.46
CA SER A 277 44.55 103.35 44.81
C SER A 277 45.01 104.73 45.30
N ARG A 278 46.09 104.79 46.10
CA ARG A 278 46.72 106.05 46.54
C ARG A 278 47.30 106.85 45.38
N GLU A 279 47.97 106.21 44.43
CA GLU A 279 48.48 106.86 43.20
C GLU A 279 47.34 107.54 42.42
N ASN A 280 46.22 106.84 42.25
CA ASN A 280 45.03 107.37 41.56
C ASN A 280 44.40 108.56 42.30
N ILE A 281 44.41 108.55 43.63
CA ILE A 281 43.96 109.70 44.45
C ILE A 281 44.90 110.89 44.23
N LEU A 282 46.22 110.65 44.22
CA LEU A 282 47.22 111.68 43.97
C LEU A 282 47.09 112.31 42.57
N LYS A 283 46.87 111.49 41.53
CA LYS A 283 46.61 111.99 40.16
C LYS A 283 45.40 112.93 40.14
N ARG A 284 44.28 112.55 40.76
CA ARG A 284 43.08 113.40 40.86
C ARG A 284 43.34 114.70 41.62
N LEU A 285 44.17 114.68 42.68
CA LEU A 285 44.52 115.90 43.41
C LEU A 285 45.37 116.85 42.57
N VAL A 286 46.31 116.32 41.78
CA VAL A 286 47.14 117.13 40.85
C VAL A 286 46.26 117.76 39.78
N GLU A 287 45.36 117.00 39.16
CA GLU A 287 44.37 117.54 38.20
C GLU A 287 43.52 118.66 38.83
N ARG A 288 43.12 118.49 40.10
CA ARG A 288 42.37 119.50 40.83
C ARG A 288 43.18 120.76 41.12
N CYS A 289 44.45 120.64 41.46
CA CYS A 289 45.34 121.79 41.64
C CYS A 289 45.55 122.56 40.32
N VAL A 290 45.73 121.86 39.20
CA VAL A 290 45.89 122.49 37.88
C VAL A 290 44.65 123.28 37.49
N SER A 291 43.47 122.65 37.57
CA SER A 291 42.19 123.32 37.28
C SER A 291 41.90 124.49 38.22
N THR A 292 42.28 124.40 39.49
CA THR A 292 42.13 125.52 40.44
C THR A 292 43.04 126.70 40.07
N LYS A 293 44.27 126.42 39.59
CA LYS A 293 45.19 127.45 39.12
C LYS A 293 44.63 128.18 37.90
N GLU A 294 44.11 127.45 36.91
CA GLU A 294 43.45 128.03 35.74
C GLU A 294 42.24 128.89 36.14
N LEU A 295 41.47 128.46 37.14
CA LEU A 295 40.34 129.23 37.67
C LEU A 295 40.79 130.55 38.32
N ILE A 296 41.89 130.54 39.06
CA ILE A 296 42.46 131.73 39.69
C ILE A 296 42.93 132.71 38.62
N GLU A 297 43.67 132.24 37.61
CA GLU A 297 44.14 133.06 36.49
C GLU A 297 42.96 133.73 35.75
N GLY A 298 41.90 132.97 35.46
CA GLY A 298 40.67 133.52 34.87
C GLY A 298 39.91 134.49 35.79
N THR A 299 40.04 134.36 37.11
CA THR A 299 39.41 135.29 38.07
C THR A 299 40.20 136.59 38.18
N VAL A 300 41.52 136.53 38.11
CA VAL A 300 42.40 137.73 38.04
C VAL A 300 42.09 138.55 36.79
N GLU A 301 41.87 137.90 35.63
CA GLU A 301 41.42 138.59 34.42
C GLU A 301 40.03 139.23 34.56
N LYS A 302 39.10 138.58 35.26
CA LYS A 302 37.77 139.17 35.50
C LYS A 302 37.85 140.37 36.44
N ILE A 303 38.68 140.30 37.47
CA ILE A 303 38.89 141.42 38.42
C ILE A 303 39.56 142.60 37.72
N SER A 304 40.52 142.38 36.82
CA SER A 304 41.15 143.47 36.06
C SER A 304 40.13 144.15 35.13
N LYS A 305 39.26 143.39 34.45
CA LYS A 305 38.15 143.95 33.65
C LYS A 305 37.14 144.73 34.51
N ALA A 306 36.76 144.20 35.68
CA ALA A 306 35.85 144.86 36.61
C ALA A 306 36.46 146.15 37.22
N LYS A 307 37.77 146.18 37.49
CA LYS A 307 38.49 147.41 37.88
C LYS A 307 38.41 148.48 36.79
N ILE A 308 38.53 148.09 35.52
CA ILE A 308 38.40 149.01 34.37
C ILE A 308 36.95 149.53 34.25
N GLU A 309 35.95 148.66 34.34
CA GLU A 309 34.53 149.07 34.32
C GLU A 309 34.16 149.97 35.50
N PHE A 310 34.67 149.68 36.70
CA PHE A 310 34.47 150.51 37.88
C PHE A 310 35.11 151.89 37.70
N LYS A 311 36.32 151.95 37.11
CA LYS A 311 37.00 153.21 36.75
C LYS A 311 36.18 154.05 35.78
N ASP A 312 35.57 153.44 34.77
CA ASP A 312 34.71 154.14 33.80
C ASP A 312 33.37 154.57 34.40
N THR A 313 32.83 153.82 35.35
CA THR A 313 31.59 154.16 36.06
C THR A 313 31.80 155.34 37.02
N LEU A 314 32.93 155.37 37.73
CA LEU A 314 33.33 156.50 38.58
C LEU A 314 33.62 157.78 37.77
N LYS A 315 34.13 157.68 36.53
CA LYS A 315 34.31 158.85 35.66
C LYS A 315 32.98 159.45 35.18
N ARG A 316 31.94 158.64 35.01
CA ARG A 316 30.60 159.11 34.59
C ARG A 316 29.87 159.83 35.73
N ASN A 317 29.95 159.29 36.95
CA ASN A 317 29.32 159.88 38.12
C ASN A 317 30.33 160.79 38.86
N LYS A 318 30.33 162.09 38.55
CA LYS A 318 31.24 163.11 39.11
C LYS A 318 31.07 163.38 40.63
N VAL A 319 30.46 162.47 41.38
CA VAL A 319 30.14 162.57 42.81
C VAL A 319 30.30 161.19 43.44
N CYS A 320 30.98 161.11 44.59
CA CYS A 320 31.24 159.85 45.27
C CYS A 320 29.95 159.21 45.83
N PRO A 321 29.61 157.97 45.47
CA PRO A 321 28.36 157.32 45.89
C PRO A 321 28.33 156.88 47.36
N VAL A 322 29.43 157.01 48.11
CA VAL A 322 29.49 156.63 49.53
C VAL A 322 29.54 157.87 50.45
N CYS A 323 30.20 158.95 50.04
CA CYS A 323 30.39 160.14 50.88
C CYS A 323 30.00 161.48 50.23
N PHE A 324 29.39 161.43 49.03
CA PHE A 324 28.75 162.56 48.32
C PHE A 324 29.61 163.80 48.03
N ARG A 325 30.94 163.70 48.13
CA ARG A 325 31.87 164.76 47.69
C ARG A 325 32.21 164.63 46.19
N PRO A 326 32.42 165.75 45.46
CA PRO A 326 32.82 165.72 44.06
C PRO A 326 34.26 165.21 43.92
N PHE A 327 34.50 164.29 42.97
CA PHE A 327 35.83 163.71 42.76
C PHE A 327 36.76 164.68 42.03
N ASP A 328 37.94 164.93 42.61
CA ASP A 328 39.00 165.69 41.96
C ASP A 328 39.84 164.75 41.08
N LYS A 329 40.28 165.21 39.90
CA LYS A 329 40.86 164.34 38.85
C LYS A 329 42.05 163.50 39.33
N LYS A 330 42.85 164.03 40.26
CA LYS A 330 44.03 163.36 40.84
C LYS A 330 43.66 162.19 41.76
N THR A 331 42.51 162.23 42.42
CA THR A 331 42.09 161.21 43.39
C THR A 331 41.60 159.93 42.71
N ILE A 332 41.10 160.03 41.48
CA ILE A 332 40.61 158.89 40.70
C ILE A 332 41.76 157.99 40.21
N GLU A 333 42.95 158.56 39.96
CA GLU A 333 44.09 157.79 39.45
C GLU A 333 44.83 157.00 40.55
N GLY A 334 44.80 157.44 41.82
CA GLY A 334 45.46 156.74 42.92
C GLY A 334 44.68 155.57 43.54
N MET A 335 43.38 155.42 43.24
CA MET A 335 42.53 154.36 43.84
C MET A 335 42.48 153.06 43.03
N VAL A 336 43.17 152.96 41.89
CA VAL A 336 43.01 151.84 40.93
C VAL A 336 44.34 151.31 40.36
N GLU A 337 45.42 151.31 41.13
CA GLU A 337 46.44 150.24 40.98
C GLU A 337 45.94 148.98 41.71
#